data_AF-A0A1Y4GC69-F1
#
_entry.id   AF-A0A1Y4GC69-F1
#
_cell.length_a   1.000
_cell.length_b   1.000
_cell.length_c   1.000
_cell.angle_alpha   90.00
_cell.angle_beta   90.00
_cell.angle_gamma   90.00
#
_symmetry.space_group_name_H-M   'P 1'
#
loop_
_entity.id
_entity.type
_entity.pdbx_description
1 polymer ?
#
loop_
_entity_poly.entity_id
_entity_poly.type
_entity_poly.pdbx_seq_one_letter_code
_entity_poly.pdbx_strand_id
1 'polypeptide(L)'
;MTNDLGIFISNDRPVVSSRDIARVFEKEHKLVMRAIRDLDCSPEFNRCNFVPVEYRDAKGEMHPEYLITRDGFTFTVTAAAQNVDISPFVQLRAF
;
A
#
# COMPACT_ATOMS: atom_id res chain seq x y z
N MET A 1 10.86 -16.77 10.94
CA MET A 1 9.72 -16.64 10.01
C MET A 1 9.95 -15.36 9.23
N THR A 2 10.32 -15.46 7.96
CA THR A 2 10.38 -14.28 7.10
C THR A 2 8.96 -13.78 6.93
N ASN A 3 8.73 -12.52 7.22
CA ASN A 3 7.43 -11.91 7.01
C ASN A 3 7.34 -11.54 5.54
N ASP A 4 6.96 -12.51 4.71
CA ASP A 4 7.04 -12.41 3.25
C ASP A 4 6.17 -11.27 2.67
N LEU A 5 5.20 -10.78 3.45
CA LEU A 5 4.32 -9.66 3.12
C LEU A 5 4.84 -8.28 3.54
N GLY A 6 5.93 -8.20 4.32
CA GLY A 6 6.48 -6.91 4.78
C GLY A 6 5.62 -6.15 5.79
N ILE A 7 4.75 -6.84 6.56
CA ILE A 7 3.82 -6.22 7.51
C ILE A 7 4.47 -6.02 8.88
N PHE A 8 4.73 -4.79 9.32
CA PHE A 8 5.36 -4.53 10.62
C PHE A 8 4.51 -3.63 11.52
N ILE A 9 4.83 -3.57 12.80
CA ILE A 9 4.16 -2.67 13.74
C ILE A 9 4.84 -1.30 13.70
N SER A 10 4.05 -0.26 13.46
CA SER A 10 4.44 1.14 13.55
C SER A 10 3.35 1.92 14.26
N ASN A 11 3.71 2.72 15.27
CA ASN A 11 2.76 3.45 16.13
C ASN A 11 1.62 2.56 16.65
N ASP A 12 1.97 1.39 17.21
CA ASP A 12 1.05 0.38 17.75
C ASP A 12 0.01 -0.15 16.74
N ARG A 13 0.28 -0.01 15.44
CA ARG A 13 -0.60 -0.47 14.36
C ARG A 13 0.17 -1.32 13.35
N PRO A 14 -0.45 -2.39 12.82
CA PRO A 14 0.11 -3.12 11.69
C PRO A 14 0.05 -2.26 10.43
N VAL A 15 1.20 -2.09 9.78
CA VAL A 15 1.37 -1.33 8.54
C VAL A 15 2.16 -2.14 7.53
N VAL A 16 2.03 -1.77 6.26
CA VAL A 16 2.84 -2.28 5.15
C VAL A 16 3.36 -1.10 4.33
N SER A 17 4.56 -1.23 3.75
CA SER A 17 5.10 -0.18 2.88
C SER A 17 4.46 -0.21 1.49
N SER A 18 4.34 0.94 0.83
CA SER A 18 3.91 0.98 -0.58
C SER A 18 4.86 0.22 -1.52
N ARG A 19 6.12 0.06 -1.13
CA ARG A 19 7.12 -0.75 -1.84
C ARG A 19 6.84 -2.24 -1.70
N ASP A 20 6.48 -2.71 -0.51
CA ASP A 20 6.09 -4.11 -0.29
C ASP A 20 4.78 -4.46 -1.01
N ILE A 21 3.80 -3.54 -1.02
CA ILE A 21 2.61 -3.71 -1.86
C ILE A 21 3.02 -3.86 -3.32
N ALA A 22 3.84 -2.95 -3.84
CA ALA A 22 4.30 -3.00 -5.23
C ALA A 22 5.00 -4.34 -5.55
N ARG A 23 5.87 -4.81 -4.66
CA ARG A 23 6.56 -6.10 -4.77
C ARG A 23 5.58 -7.28 -4.79
N VAL A 24 4.67 -7.36 -3.82
CA VAL A 24 3.74 -8.49 -3.66
C VAL A 24 2.74 -8.58 -4.81
N PHE A 25 2.28 -7.43 -5.34
CA PHE A 25 1.32 -7.39 -6.45
C PHE A 25 1.99 -7.25 -7.83
N GLU A 26 3.33 -7.38 -7.89
CA GLU A 26 4.14 -7.27 -9.11
C GLU A 26 3.81 -6.00 -9.92
N LYS A 27 3.71 -4.87 -9.22
CA LYS A 27 3.46 -3.53 -9.81
C LYS A 27 4.68 -2.64 -9.66
N GLU A 28 4.75 -1.61 -10.49
CA GLU A 28 5.71 -0.53 -10.29
C GLU A 28 5.36 0.28 -9.04
N HIS A 29 6.35 0.53 -8.16
CA HIS A 29 6.18 1.34 -6.95
C HIS A 29 5.62 2.75 -7.26
N LYS A 30 6.03 3.35 -8.39
CA LYS A 30 5.53 4.64 -8.86
C LYS A 30 4.02 4.62 -9.11
N LEU A 31 3.46 3.52 -9.61
CA LEU A 31 2.02 3.39 -9.85
C LEU A 31 1.24 3.28 -8.54
N VAL A 32 1.77 2.53 -7.56
CA VAL A 32 1.17 2.45 -6.21
C VAL A 32 1.19 3.81 -5.53
N MET A 33 2.32 4.52 -5.58
CA MET A 33 2.44 5.87 -5.02
C MET A 33 1.47 6.86 -5.68
N ARG A 34 1.24 6.73 -6.99
CA ARG A 34 0.24 7.54 -7.70
C ARG A 34 -1.17 7.18 -7.27
N ALA A 35 -1.52 5.90 -7.23
CA ALA A 35 -2.86 5.45 -6.81
C ALA A 35 -3.23 6.00 -5.44
N ILE A 36 -2.30 5.99 -4.48
CA ILE A 36 -2.51 6.53 -3.12
C ILE A 36 -2.74 8.05 -3.14
N ARG A 37 -1.98 8.81 -3.95
CA ARG A 37 -2.15 10.27 -4.06
C ARG A 37 -3.45 10.67 -4.75
N ASP A 38 -3.93 9.82 -5.66
CA ASP A 38 -5.14 10.07 -6.44
C ASP A 38 -6.41 9.58 -5.69
N LEU A 39 -6.28 9.04 -4.46
CA LEU A 39 -7.43 8.62 -3.64
C LEU A 39 -8.28 9.80 -3.19
N ASP A 40 -9.55 9.79 -3.60
CA ASP A 40 -10.55 10.72 -3.08
C ASP A 40 -11.06 10.24 -1.71
N CYS A 41 -10.47 10.77 -0.64
CA CYS A 41 -10.83 10.45 0.74
C CYS A 41 -10.71 11.68 1.65
N SER A 42 -11.32 11.62 2.83
CA SER A 42 -11.23 12.75 3.76
C SER A 42 -9.77 12.99 4.19
N PRO A 43 -9.37 14.25 4.43
CA PRO A 43 -8.01 14.56 4.88
C PRO A 43 -7.62 13.83 6.17
N GLU A 44 -8.58 13.65 7.08
CA GLU A 44 -8.40 12.92 8.34
C GLU A 44 -8.12 11.44 8.08
N PHE A 45 -8.90 10.82 7.18
CA PHE A 45 -8.68 9.42 6.80
C PHE A 45 -7.32 9.26 6.12
N ASN A 46 -6.96 10.19 5.23
CA ASN A 46 -5.69 10.14 4.53
C ASN A 46 -4.50 10.16 5.51
N ARG A 47 -4.46 11.15 6.40
CA ARG A 47 -3.39 11.31 7.40
C ARG A 47 -3.26 10.12 8.34
N CYS A 48 -4.37 9.49 8.70
CA CYS A 48 -4.38 8.37 9.64
C CYS A 48 -3.95 7.03 9.02
N ASN A 49 -4.05 6.90 7.69
CA ASN A 49 -3.90 5.61 7.01
C ASN A 49 -2.78 5.58 5.97
N PHE A 50 -2.28 6.73 5.52
CA PHE A 50 -1.20 6.85 4.55
C PHE A 50 -0.12 7.79 5.10
N VAL A 51 0.87 7.23 5.80
CA VAL A 51 1.93 8.01 6.44
C VAL A 51 3.12 8.13 5.48
N PRO A 52 3.49 9.33 5.02
CA PRO A 52 4.65 9.51 4.17
C PRO A 52 5.93 9.28 4.97
N VAL A 53 6.83 8.44 4.45
CA VAL A 53 8.15 8.15 5.01
C VAL A 53 9.18 8.06 3.88
N GLU A 54 10.45 7.88 4.23
CA GLU A 54 11.51 7.61 3.27
C GLU A 54 12.19 6.28 3.59
N TYR A 55 12.62 5.59 2.54
CA TYR A 55 13.47 4.41 2.66
C TYR A 55 14.81 4.65 1.99
N ARG A 56 15.83 3.94 2.46
CA ARG A 56 17.16 3.95 1.87
C ARG A 56 17.31 2.78 0.91
N ASP A 57 17.71 3.06 -0.32
CA ASP A 57 17.98 2.01 -1.31
C ASP A 57 19.38 1.39 -1.15
N ALA A 58 19.70 0.42 -2.01
CA ALA A 58 20.99 -0.27 -2.00
C ALA A 58 22.18 0.63 -2.37
N LYS A 59 21.95 1.74 -3.06
CA LYS A 59 22.97 2.76 -3.40
C LYS A 59 23.13 3.79 -2.28
N GLY A 60 22.26 3.75 -1.29
CA GLY A 60 22.24 4.66 -0.16
C GLY A 60 21.41 5.93 -0.39
N GLU A 61 20.66 6.00 -1.49
CA GLU A 61 19.76 7.11 -1.82
C GLU A 61 18.45 7.00 -1.02
N MET A 62 17.90 8.15 -0.61
CA MET A 62 16.62 8.22 0.08
C MET A 62 15.49 8.39 -0.93
N HIS A 63 14.45 7.57 -0.83
CA HIS A 63 13.29 7.59 -1.71
C HIS A 63 11.99 7.61 -0.91
N PRO A 64 10.96 8.34 -1.37
CA PRO A 64 9.69 8.42 -0.67
C PRO A 64 8.89 7.12 -0.79
N GLU A 65 8.20 6.74 0.29
CA GLU A 65 7.19 5.70 0.31
C GLU A 65 6.05 6.04 1.30
N TYR A 66 5.00 5.22 1.32
CA TYR A 66 3.93 5.34 2.32
C TYR A 66 3.95 4.12 3.23
N LEU A 67 3.76 4.33 4.53
CA LEU A 67 3.29 3.28 5.43
C LEU A 67 1.77 3.30 5.46
N ILE A 68 1.19 2.14 5.21
CA ILE A 68 -0.23 1.98 4.92
C ILE A 68 -0.83 1.03 5.94
N THR A 69 -1.85 1.49 6.63
CA THR A 69 -2.60 0.65 7.59
C THR A 69 -3.47 -0.37 6.85
N ARG A 70 -4.01 -1.35 7.59
CA ARG A 70 -5.03 -2.27 7.05
C ARG A 70 -6.21 -1.53 6.40
N ASP A 71 -6.70 -0.47 7.03
CA ASP A 71 -7.86 0.28 6.55
C ASP A 71 -7.51 1.10 5.31
N GLY A 72 -6.32 1.72 5.28
CA GLY A 72 -5.80 2.39 4.09
C GLY A 72 -5.61 1.44 2.91
N PHE A 73 -5.09 0.24 3.18
CA PHE A 73 -4.96 -0.81 2.16
C PHE A 73 -6.31 -1.23 1.61
N THR A 74 -7.27 -1.51 2.50
CA THR A 74 -8.64 -1.90 2.12
C THR A 74 -9.28 -0.81 1.26
N PHE A 75 -9.15 0.45 1.65
CA PHE A 75 -9.64 1.60 0.89
C PHE A 75 -8.98 1.70 -0.49
N THR A 76 -7.66 1.46 -0.57
CA THR A 76 -6.92 1.50 -1.84
C THR A 76 -7.45 0.48 -2.84
N VAL A 77 -7.72 -0.75 -2.38
CA VAL A 77 -8.26 -1.83 -3.22
C VAL A 77 -9.70 -1.56 -3.65
N THR A 78 -10.54 -1.06 -2.74
CA THR A 78 -11.95 -0.78 -3.05
C THR A 78 -12.13 0.46 -3.91
N ALA A 79 -11.30 1.50 -3.74
CA ALA A 79 -11.31 2.68 -4.60
C ALA A 79 -10.81 2.36 -6.02
N ALA A 80 -9.77 1.52 -6.15
CA ALA A 80 -9.29 1.04 -7.44
C ALA A 80 -10.35 0.22 -8.21
N ALA A 81 -11.29 -0.41 -7.49
CA ALA A 81 -12.37 -1.20 -8.08
C ALA A 81 -13.43 -0.39 -8.87
N GLN A 82 -13.35 0.95 -8.87
CA GLN A 82 -14.29 1.79 -9.63
C GLN A 82 -13.89 2.02 -11.09
N ASN A 83 -12.69 1.60 -11.53
CA ASN A 83 -12.24 1.69 -12.94
C ASN A 83 -11.21 0.61 -13.36
N VAL A 84 -11.06 -0.49 -12.60
CA VAL A 84 -10.17 -1.61 -12.95
C VAL A 84 -10.94 -2.91 -12.74
N ASP A 85 -10.91 -3.79 -13.73
CA ASP A 85 -11.40 -5.17 -13.59
C ASP A 85 -10.65 -5.86 -12.43
N ILE A 86 -11.36 -6.03 -11.31
CA ILE A 86 -10.87 -6.65 -10.07
C ILE A 86 -10.91 -8.18 -10.13
N SER A 87 -11.19 -8.79 -11.29
CA SER A 87 -11.13 -10.25 -11.48
C SER A 87 -9.83 -10.89 -10.94
N PRO A 88 -8.63 -10.27 -11.00
CA PRO A 88 -7.43 -10.86 -10.41
C PRO A 88 -7.41 -10.85 -8.87
N PHE A 89 -8.20 -10.00 -8.21
CA PHE A 89 -8.24 -9.85 -6.76
C PHE A 89 -9.39 -10.64 -6.10
N VAL A 90 -10.38 -11.08 -6.87
CA VAL A 90 -11.54 -11.86 -6.37
C VAL A 90 -11.33 -13.38 -6.50
N GLN A 91 -10.24 -13.83 -7.14
CA GLN A 91 -9.94 -15.25 -7.32
C GLN A 91 -9.32 -15.91 -6.07
N LEU A 92 -9.95 -15.72 -4.91
CA LEU A 92 -9.75 -16.55 -3.73
C LEU A 92 -11.09 -16.84 -3.03
N ARG A 93 -12.13 -17.15 -3.82
CA ARG A 93 -13.33 -17.85 -3.37
C ARG A 93 -13.78 -18.85 -4.44
N ALA A 94 -13.00 -19.92 -4.59
CA ALA A 94 -13.44 -21.16 -5.21
C ALA A 94 -12.46 -22.29 -4.86
N PHE A 95 -12.32 -22.58 -3.57
CA PHE A 95 -12.12 -23.92 -3.00
C PHE A 95 -12.71 -23.91 -1.59
#